data_AF-A0A351SBY5-F1
#
_entry.id   AF-A0A351SBY5-F1
#
_cell.length_a   1.000
_cell.length_b   1.000
_cell.length_c   1.000
_cell.angle_alpha   90.00
_cell.angle_beta   90.00
_cell.angle_gamma   90.00
#
_symmetry.space_group_name_H-M   'P 1'
#
loop_
_entity.id
_entity.type
_entity.pdbx_description
1 polymer ?
#
loop_
_entity_poly.entity_id
_entity_poly.type
_entity_poly.pdbx_seq_one_letter_code
_entity_poly.pdbx_strand_id
1 'polypeptide(L)'
;MRSIRGGRGLGDAMYVQAVARHLVHKGEKLRVYNDWPDLFLPLGDAVVTRPFSRAVDITAHYSMRKDCRDTNQFEDCCIQAGLKEPADLMLDWTITDHPFIDSVIKQAKCKPICLVQMYREPMNRKDGFGLELLPDPMRYQAMIDDIQAFKVLVGGGKPLHPVGNVDLDLTNKTSVCQLMDLAYICDAMFGFCSFMVPMAEQFDKRALFLWSRKGTKSQKRYIKQITPKKILHKSTSQAVFDDDPEALRVAESFL
;
A
#
# COMPACT_ATOMS: atom_id res chain seq x y z
N MET A 1 17.18 1.25 23.86
CA MET A 1 16.54 1.43 22.53
C MET A 1 15.30 0.56 22.51
N ARG A 2 14.11 1.17 22.38
CA ARG A 2 12.85 0.41 22.33
C ARG A 2 12.72 -0.29 20.99
N SER A 3 12.00 -1.40 20.99
CA SER A 3 11.75 -2.22 19.81
C SER A 3 10.32 -2.06 19.31
N ILE A 4 10.14 -2.03 17.99
CA ILE A 4 8.84 -1.87 17.34
C ILE A 4 8.65 -2.88 16.20
N ARG A 5 7.42 -3.34 16.00
CA ARG A 5 7.01 -4.17 14.87
C ARG A 5 5.56 -3.90 14.44
N GLY A 6 5.22 -4.39 13.25
CA GLY A 6 3.84 -4.49 12.75
C GLY A 6 3.51 -5.91 12.32
N GLY A 7 2.98 -6.04 11.10
CA GLY A 7 2.84 -7.32 10.40
C GLY A 7 4.09 -7.62 9.59
N ARG A 8 4.03 -8.68 8.76
CA ARG A 8 5.15 -9.06 7.87
C ARG A 8 4.99 -8.49 6.45
N GLY A 9 3.81 -7.99 6.09
CA GLY A 9 3.57 -7.48 4.75
C GLY A 9 4.25 -6.14 4.51
N LEU A 10 4.55 -5.84 3.24
CA LEU A 10 5.11 -4.55 2.84
C LEU A 10 4.23 -3.38 3.30
N GLY A 11 2.91 -3.50 3.13
CA GLY A 11 1.96 -2.49 3.61
C GLY A 11 1.96 -2.32 5.13
N ASP A 12 2.19 -3.39 5.90
CA ASP A 12 2.32 -3.28 7.35
C ASP A 12 3.61 -2.54 7.73
N ALA A 13 4.69 -2.79 7.00
CA ALA A 13 5.96 -2.11 7.22
C ALA A 13 5.88 -0.61 6.92
N MET A 14 5.10 -0.19 5.93
CA MET A 14 4.79 1.22 5.66
C MET A 14 4.09 1.89 6.86
N TYR A 15 3.05 1.27 7.44
CA TYR A 15 2.43 1.81 8.66
C TYR A 15 3.41 1.90 9.84
N VAL A 16 4.25 0.87 10.03
CA VAL A 16 5.29 0.88 11.08
C VAL A 16 6.30 1.98 10.84
N GLN A 17 6.68 2.24 9.59
CA GLN A 17 7.61 3.30 9.23
C GLN A 17 7.05 4.66 9.65
N ALA A 18 5.78 4.96 9.35
CA ALA A 18 5.16 6.22 9.74
C ALA A 18 5.11 6.39 11.28
N VAL A 19 4.79 5.33 12.02
CA VAL A 19 4.83 5.35 13.50
C VAL A 19 6.27 5.53 14.02
N ALA A 20 7.24 4.85 13.42
CA ALA A 20 8.65 4.96 13.80
C ALA A 20 9.19 6.37 13.53
N ARG A 21 8.85 6.96 12.38
CA ARG A 21 9.14 8.36 12.02
C ARG A 21 8.64 9.32 13.09
N HIS A 22 7.37 9.16 13.51
CA HIS A 22 6.78 9.97 14.57
C HIS A 22 7.58 9.94 15.87
N LEU A 23 7.94 8.73 16.33
CA LEU A 23 8.71 8.52 17.55
C LEU A 23 10.15 9.06 17.42
N VAL A 24 10.77 8.89 16.25
CA VAL A 24 12.12 9.42 15.96
C VAL A 24 12.14 10.95 16.01
N HIS A 25 11.11 11.62 15.48
CA HIS A 25 10.98 13.08 15.59
C HIS A 25 10.79 13.58 17.03
N LYS A 26 10.40 12.69 17.95
CA LYS A 26 10.42 12.96 19.40
C LYS A 26 11.75 12.66 20.08
N GLY A 27 12.78 12.32 19.30
CA GLY A 27 14.11 11.98 19.80
C GLY A 27 14.26 10.52 20.25
N GLU A 28 13.29 9.64 19.98
CA GLU A 28 13.48 8.21 20.25
C GLU A 28 14.47 7.59 19.25
N LYS A 29 15.25 6.62 19.73
CA LYS A 29 15.98 5.68 18.89
C LYS A 29 15.31 4.32 18.96
N LEU A 30 15.15 3.67 17.81
CA LEU A 30 14.31 2.48 17.69
C LEU A 30 15.04 1.30 17.05
N ARG A 31 14.68 0.10 17.51
CA ARG A 31 14.97 -1.16 16.83
C ARG A 31 13.73 -1.65 16.11
N VAL A 32 13.76 -1.70 14.79
CA VAL A 32 12.58 -2.09 14.00
C VAL A 32 12.72 -3.54 13.55
N TYR A 33 11.77 -4.38 13.97
CA TYR A 33 11.70 -5.79 13.56
C TYR A 33 10.77 -5.96 12.37
N ASN A 34 11.34 -6.12 11.18
CA ASN A 34 10.58 -6.16 9.92
C ASN A 34 11.37 -6.88 8.81
N ASP A 35 10.67 -7.25 7.74
CA ASP A 35 11.26 -7.94 6.57
C ASP A 35 11.61 -6.98 5.41
N TRP A 36 11.41 -5.67 5.58
CA TRP A 36 11.49 -4.62 4.56
C TRP A 36 12.40 -3.45 5.01
N PRO A 37 13.68 -3.71 5.29
CA PRO A 37 14.57 -2.73 5.92
C PRO A 37 14.73 -1.43 5.12
N ASP A 38 14.63 -1.52 3.79
CA ASP A 38 14.77 -0.40 2.85
C ASP A 38 13.80 0.76 3.14
N LEU A 39 12.60 0.46 3.64
CA LEU A 39 11.62 1.51 4.00
C LEU A 39 12.10 2.43 5.12
N PHE A 40 13.07 1.99 5.92
CA PHE A 40 13.55 2.72 7.10
C PHE A 40 14.82 3.52 6.81
N LEU A 41 15.35 3.47 5.58
CA LEU A 41 16.51 4.26 5.16
C LEU A 41 16.38 5.76 5.47
N PRO A 42 15.22 6.42 5.27
CA PRO A 42 15.07 7.85 5.60
C PRO A 42 15.30 8.21 7.07
N LEU A 43 15.16 7.25 7.99
CA LEU A 43 15.31 7.50 9.43
C LEU A 43 16.77 7.40 9.90
N GLY A 44 17.69 7.00 9.01
CA GLY A 44 19.13 6.95 9.27
C GLY A 44 19.51 6.23 10.57
N ASP A 45 20.50 6.79 11.27
CA ASP A 45 21.07 6.21 12.51
C ASP A 45 20.12 6.21 13.72
N ALA A 46 18.94 6.83 13.60
CA ALA A 46 17.92 6.75 14.64
C ALA A 46 17.25 5.36 14.67
N VAL A 47 17.36 4.58 13.60
CA VAL A 47 16.74 3.27 13.45
C VAL A 47 17.76 2.18 13.14
N VAL A 48 17.63 1.06 13.84
CA VAL A 48 18.33 -0.18 13.51
C VAL A 48 17.33 -1.25 13.12
N THR A 49 17.42 -1.77 11.91
CA THR A 49 16.52 -2.84 11.44
C THR A 49 17.04 -4.23 11.83
N ARG A 50 16.11 -5.14 12.11
CA ARG A 50 16.35 -6.56 12.42
C ARG A 50 15.28 -7.42 11.74
N PRO A 51 15.57 -8.70 11.42
CA PRO A 51 14.56 -9.63 10.92
C PRO A 51 13.33 -9.67 11.81
N PHE A 52 12.15 -9.93 11.23
CA PHE A 52 10.88 -9.89 11.97
C PHE A 52 10.89 -10.74 13.27
N SER A 53 10.35 -10.17 14.35
CA SER A 53 10.09 -10.85 15.62
C SER A 53 8.77 -10.36 16.22
N ARG A 54 8.10 -11.24 16.96
CA ARG A 54 6.90 -10.88 17.73
C ARG A 54 7.23 -10.30 19.12
N ALA A 55 8.41 -10.62 19.66
CA ALA A 55 8.85 -10.17 20.98
C ALA A 55 9.46 -8.77 20.86
N VAL A 56 8.64 -7.75 21.08
CA VAL A 56 9.04 -6.33 21.03
C VAL A 56 8.29 -5.50 22.07
N ASP A 57 8.75 -4.28 22.31
CA ASP A 57 8.15 -3.34 23.25
C ASP A 57 6.89 -2.65 22.68
N ILE A 58 6.86 -2.39 21.37
CA ILE A 58 5.81 -1.63 20.69
C ILE A 58 5.23 -2.45 19.54
N THR A 59 3.90 -2.61 19.51
CA THR A 59 3.19 -3.20 18.36
C THR A 59 2.41 -2.11 17.63
N ALA A 60 2.85 -1.70 16.45
CA ALA A 60 2.10 -0.84 15.54
C ALA A 60 1.34 -1.72 14.53
N HIS A 61 0.19 -2.26 14.95
CA HIS A 61 -0.59 -3.18 14.12
C HIS A 61 -2.09 -3.07 14.39
N TYR A 62 -2.89 -3.12 13.33
CA TYR A 62 -4.33 -2.88 13.36
C TYR A 62 -5.19 -4.10 13.72
N SER A 63 -4.65 -5.32 13.67
CA SER A 63 -5.47 -6.54 13.72
C SER A 63 -6.34 -6.68 14.97
N MET A 64 -5.88 -6.18 16.12
CA MET A 64 -6.61 -6.27 17.39
C MET A 64 -7.78 -5.29 17.49
N ARG A 65 -7.83 -4.31 16.58
CA ARG A 65 -8.82 -3.23 16.57
C ARG A 65 -9.65 -3.22 15.27
N LYS A 66 -9.56 -4.30 14.49
CA LYS A 66 -10.17 -4.40 13.17
C LYS A 66 -11.69 -4.21 13.18
N ASP A 67 -12.33 -4.48 14.31
CA ASP A 67 -13.76 -4.33 14.54
C ASP A 67 -14.18 -2.95 15.08
N CYS A 68 -13.23 -2.11 15.49
CA CYS A 68 -13.51 -0.73 15.89
C CYS A 68 -13.95 0.08 14.67
N ARG A 69 -15.11 0.74 14.75
CA ARG A 69 -15.73 1.47 13.63
C ARG A 69 -15.43 2.96 13.62
N ASP A 70 -14.91 3.48 14.71
CA ASP A 70 -14.63 4.90 14.91
C ASP A 70 -13.22 5.28 14.46
N THR A 71 -12.41 4.29 14.09
CA THR A 71 -11.04 4.46 13.61
C THR A 71 -10.83 3.79 12.27
N ASN A 72 -9.89 4.31 11.47
CA ASN A 72 -9.33 3.62 10.31
C ASN A 72 -8.13 2.74 10.71
N GLN A 73 -7.53 2.07 9.71
CA GLN A 73 -6.48 1.09 9.91
C GLN A 73 -5.18 1.71 10.42
N PHE A 74 -4.81 2.90 9.94
CA PHE A 74 -3.58 3.56 10.39
C PHE A 74 -3.72 4.12 11.80
N GLU A 75 -4.88 4.70 12.13
CA GLU A 75 -5.20 5.13 13.50
C GLU A 75 -5.12 3.95 14.48
N ASP A 76 -5.59 2.77 14.10
CA ASP A 76 -5.44 1.58 14.93
C ASP A 76 -3.98 1.19 15.15
N CYS A 77 -3.11 1.34 14.14
CA CYS A 77 -1.67 1.16 14.31
C CYS A 77 -1.10 2.15 15.33
N CYS A 78 -1.50 3.42 15.24
CA CYS A 78 -1.05 4.48 16.15
C CYS A 78 -1.49 4.23 17.60
N ILE A 79 -2.78 3.90 17.78
CA ILE A 79 -3.36 3.59 19.10
C ILE A 79 -2.69 2.36 19.70
N GLN A 80 -2.51 1.29 18.90
CA GLN A 80 -1.88 0.06 19.38
C GLN A 80 -0.39 0.26 19.74
N ALA A 81 0.28 1.19 19.07
CA ALA A 81 1.64 1.60 19.40
C ALA A 81 1.73 2.48 20.66
N GLY A 82 0.58 2.90 21.23
CA GLY A 82 0.51 3.73 22.42
C GLY A 82 0.73 5.22 22.14
N LEU A 83 0.56 5.67 20.89
CA LEU A 83 0.63 7.10 20.57
C LEU A 83 -0.56 7.83 21.21
N LYS A 84 -0.27 8.95 21.87
CA LYS A 84 -1.28 9.81 22.54
C LYS A 84 -1.74 10.97 21.67
N GLU A 85 -1.05 11.22 20.58
CA GLU A 85 -1.31 12.29 19.64
C GLU A 85 -1.38 11.71 18.22
N PRO A 86 -2.02 12.41 17.28
CA PRO A 86 -2.03 12.02 15.89
C PRO A 86 -0.60 11.93 15.33
N ALA A 87 -0.36 10.91 14.52
CA ALA A 87 0.83 10.79 13.68
C ALA A 87 0.40 10.90 12.22
N ASP A 88 1.27 11.42 11.37
CA ASP A 88 1.00 11.52 9.94
C ASP A 88 1.39 10.22 9.23
N LEU A 89 0.52 9.72 8.36
CA LEU A 89 0.88 8.66 7.43
C LEU A 89 1.75 9.27 6.32
N MET A 90 3.06 9.32 6.55
CA MET A 90 4.02 9.95 5.66
C MET A 90 5.37 9.25 5.69
N LEU A 91 6.08 9.31 4.56
CA LEU A 91 7.44 8.80 4.39
C LEU A 91 8.33 9.92 3.80
N ASP A 92 9.40 10.29 4.51
CA ASP A 92 10.36 11.32 4.06
C ASP A 92 11.32 10.75 2.99
N TRP A 93 10.78 10.27 1.88
CA TRP A 93 11.55 9.56 0.86
C TRP A 93 12.37 10.52 -0.01
N THR A 94 13.52 10.03 -0.47
CA THR A 94 14.33 10.67 -1.52
C THR A 94 14.65 9.60 -2.54
N ILE A 95 14.63 9.98 -3.83
CA ILE A 95 14.91 9.04 -4.93
C ILE A 95 16.27 8.39 -4.71
N THR A 96 16.30 7.06 -4.75
CA THR A 96 17.51 6.26 -4.52
C THR A 96 18.19 5.80 -5.81
N ASP A 97 17.43 5.65 -6.89
CA ASP A 97 17.90 5.18 -8.20
C ASP A 97 17.45 6.15 -9.31
N HIS A 98 18.19 7.25 -9.45
CA HIS A 98 17.93 8.26 -10.49
C HIS A 98 17.97 7.68 -11.92
N PRO A 99 18.99 6.88 -12.33
CA PRO A 99 19.02 6.32 -13.68
C PRO A 99 17.78 5.48 -14.04
N PHE A 100 17.28 4.69 -13.08
CA PHE A 100 16.05 3.92 -13.26
C PHE A 100 14.84 4.83 -13.46
N ILE A 101 14.66 5.85 -12.61
CA ILE A 101 13.55 6.79 -12.72
C ILE A 101 13.61 7.61 -14.00
N ASP A 102 14.79 8.11 -14.38
CA ASP A 102 14.98 8.86 -15.62
C ASP A 102 14.59 8.02 -16.85
N SER A 103 14.90 6.72 -16.82
CA SER A 103 14.48 5.77 -17.87
C SER A 103 12.96 5.64 -17.96
N VAL A 104 12.26 5.58 -16.83
CA VAL A 104 10.79 5.48 -16.78
C VAL A 104 10.15 6.78 -17.26
N ILE A 105 10.62 7.94 -16.80
CA ILE A 105 10.14 9.26 -17.23
C ILE A 105 10.33 9.44 -18.74
N LYS A 106 11.49 9.04 -19.28
CA LYS A 106 11.76 9.09 -20.72
C LYS A 106 10.79 8.22 -21.53
N GLN A 107 10.45 7.04 -21.04
CA GLN A 107 9.47 6.15 -21.69
C GLN A 107 8.05 6.70 -21.62
N ALA A 108 7.68 7.38 -20.53
CA ALA A 108 6.37 7.98 -20.37
C ALA A 108 6.08 9.12 -21.37
N LYS A 109 7.10 9.75 -21.96
CA LYS A 109 6.96 10.80 -23.00
C LYS A 109 5.96 11.89 -22.59
N CYS A 110 6.11 12.43 -21.38
CA CYS A 110 5.24 13.45 -20.78
C CYS A 110 3.79 13.01 -20.48
N LYS A 111 3.42 11.74 -20.66
CA LYS A 111 2.15 11.22 -20.13
C LYS A 111 2.22 11.12 -18.60
N PRO A 112 1.11 11.32 -17.88
CA PRO A 112 1.03 10.99 -16.46
C PRO A 112 1.41 9.52 -16.24
N ILE A 113 2.16 9.25 -15.17
CA ILE A 113 2.58 7.90 -14.78
C ILE A 113 1.56 7.35 -13.78
N CYS A 114 0.89 6.27 -14.16
CA CYS A 114 -0.02 5.53 -13.28
C CYS A 114 0.60 4.19 -12.91
N LEU A 115 0.82 3.96 -11.62
CA LEU A 115 1.21 2.63 -11.14
C LEU A 115 -0.02 1.73 -11.06
N VAL A 116 0.06 0.55 -11.66
CA VAL A 116 -1.02 -0.44 -11.68
C VAL A 116 -0.58 -1.65 -10.87
N GLN A 117 -1.43 -2.10 -9.95
CA GLN A 117 -1.12 -3.25 -9.11
C GLN A 117 -1.23 -4.57 -9.91
N MET A 118 -0.25 -5.46 -9.78
CA MET A 118 -0.39 -6.83 -10.24
C MET A 118 -1.52 -7.55 -9.51
N TYR A 119 -2.35 -8.26 -10.27
CA TYR A 119 -3.46 -9.05 -9.75
C TYR A 119 -2.95 -10.39 -9.17
N ARG A 120 -2.86 -10.48 -7.84
CA ARG A 120 -2.24 -11.62 -7.11
C ARG A 120 -2.97 -11.93 -5.81
N GLU A 121 -2.67 -13.09 -5.23
CA GLU A 121 -3.23 -13.50 -3.93
C GLU A 121 -2.92 -12.48 -2.82
N PRO A 122 -3.93 -12.10 -2.02
CA PRO A 122 -3.74 -11.18 -0.90
C PRO A 122 -3.05 -11.90 0.28
N MET A 123 -2.43 -11.11 1.16
CA MET A 123 -1.85 -11.56 2.44
C MET A 123 -0.78 -12.65 2.37
N ASN A 124 -0.34 -13.06 1.17
CA ASN A 124 0.69 -14.09 0.96
C ASN A 124 0.36 -15.42 1.68
N ARG A 125 -0.91 -15.84 1.65
CA ARG A 125 -1.39 -17.06 2.30
C ARG A 125 -1.78 -18.11 1.25
N LYS A 126 -1.32 -19.35 1.46
CA LYS A 126 -1.56 -20.49 0.55
C LYS A 126 -2.89 -21.21 0.79
N ASP A 127 -3.64 -20.83 1.81
CA ASP A 127 -4.90 -21.48 2.21
C ASP A 127 -6.15 -20.80 1.62
N GLY A 128 -5.96 -19.90 0.66
CA GLY A 128 -7.04 -19.14 0.03
C GLY A 128 -7.72 -18.12 0.97
N PHE A 129 -7.14 -17.86 2.14
CA PHE A 129 -7.66 -16.82 3.03
C PHE A 129 -7.52 -15.45 2.36
N GLY A 130 -8.65 -14.75 2.23
CA GLY A 130 -8.69 -13.41 1.65
C GLY A 130 -8.96 -13.36 0.15
N LEU A 131 -9.12 -14.49 -0.55
CA LEU A 131 -9.51 -14.48 -1.98
C LEU A 131 -10.81 -13.70 -2.24
N GLU A 132 -11.70 -13.62 -1.25
CA GLU A 132 -12.93 -12.84 -1.30
C GLU A 132 -12.69 -11.31 -1.30
N LEU A 133 -11.47 -10.85 -1.05
CA LEU A 133 -11.08 -9.43 -1.15
C LEU A 133 -10.66 -9.03 -2.57
N LEU A 134 -10.40 -10.02 -3.43
CA LEU A 134 -10.04 -9.74 -4.81
C LEU A 134 -11.30 -9.27 -5.56
N PRO A 135 -11.23 -8.12 -6.25
CA PRO A 135 -12.34 -7.66 -7.06
C PRO A 135 -12.54 -8.55 -8.29
N ASP A 136 -13.65 -8.40 -9.00
CA ASP A 136 -13.83 -9.08 -10.29
C ASP A 136 -12.64 -8.77 -11.25
N PRO A 137 -11.94 -9.81 -11.78
CA PRO A 137 -10.77 -9.61 -12.62
C PRO A 137 -11.08 -9.00 -13.99
N MET A 138 -12.27 -9.24 -14.53
CA MET A 138 -12.72 -8.61 -15.79
C MET A 138 -13.00 -7.13 -15.57
N ARG A 139 -13.62 -6.78 -14.44
CA ARG A 139 -13.82 -5.37 -14.05
C ARG A 139 -12.50 -4.65 -13.81
N TYR A 140 -11.55 -5.33 -13.16
CA TYR A 140 -10.21 -4.80 -12.93
C TYR A 140 -9.48 -4.52 -14.25
N GLN A 141 -9.50 -5.45 -15.20
CA GLN A 141 -8.91 -5.24 -16.52
C GLN A 141 -9.61 -4.11 -17.29
N ALA A 142 -10.94 -4.08 -17.31
CA ALA A 142 -11.70 -3.04 -18.01
C ALA A 142 -11.35 -1.63 -17.48
N MET A 143 -11.22 -1.47 -16.15
CA MET A 143 -10.79 -0.19 -15.60
C MET A 143 -9.37 0.18 -16.05
N ILE A 144 -8.43 -0.76 -16.12
CA ILE A 144 -7.06 -0.50 -16.63
C ILE A 144 -7.09 -0.05 -18.09
N ASP A 145 -8.04 -0.59 -18.87
CA ASP A 145 -8.20 -0.23 -20.27
C ASP A 145 -8.62 1.23 -20.45
N ASP A 146 -9.47 1.73 -19.56
CA ASP A 146 -9.98 3.11 -19.60
C ASP A 146 -8.99 4.15 -19.05
N ILE A 147 -7.98 3.73 -18.28
CA ILE A 147 -6.95 4.64 -17.75
C ILE A 147 -6.10 5.24 -18.88
N GLN A 148 -6.16 6.57 -19.01
CA GLN A 148 -5.41 7.38 -19.98
C GLN A 148 -4.08 7.91 -19.39
N ALA A 149 -3.14 7.00 -19.14
CA ALA A 149 -1.79 7.31 -18.64
C ALA A 149 -0.74 6.38 -19.25
N PHE A 150 0.54 6.66 -18.95
CA PHE A 150 1.60 5.66 -19.04
C PHE A 150 1.47 4.68 -17.86
N LYS A 151 1.06 3.46 -18.15
CA LYS A 151 0.69 2.43 -17.16
C LYS A 151 1.90 1.56 -16.84
N VAL A 152 2.33 1.60 -15.57
CA VAL A 152 3.45 0.80 -15.07
C VAL A 152 2.91 -0.31 -14.15
N LEU A 153 2.98 -1.56 -14.59
CA LEU A 153 2.54 -2.70 -13.79
C LEU A 153 3.60 -3.04 -12.74
N VAL A 154 3.21 -3.06 -11.46
CA VAL A 154 4.10 -3.32 -10.33
C VAL A 154 3.55 -4.38 -9.39
N GLY A 155 4.46 -5.11 -8.74
CA GLY A 155 4.12 -6.11 -7.72
C GLY A 155 5.05 -7.30 -7.75
N GLY A 156 5.13 -8.01 -6.62
CA GLY A 156 5.93 -9.24 -6.48
C GLY A 156 5.05 -10.47 -6.25
N GLY A 157 5.52 -11.62 -6.72
CA GLY A 157 4.87 -12.92 -6.60
C GLY A 157 4.28 -13.45 -7.91
N LYS A 158 3.51 -14.53 -7.79
CA LYS A 158 2.84 -15.17 -8.92
C LYS A 158 1.53 -14.43 -9.24
N PRO A 159 1.31 -13.96 -10.48
CA PRO A 159 0.03 -13.39 -10.88
C PRO A 159 -1.07 -14.47 -10.89
N LEU A 160 -2.28 -14.08 -10.52
CA LEU A 160 -3.48 -14.93 -10.64
C LEU A 160 -4.15 -14.78 -12.01
N HIS A 161 -4.09 -13.58 -12.58
CA HIS A 161 -4.61 -13.26 -13.91
C HIS A 161 -3.59 -12.38 -14.65
N PRO A 162 -3.43 -12.56 -15.97
CA PRO A 162 -2.65 -11.62 -16.77
C PRO A 162 -3.32 -10.24 -16.73
N VAL A 163 -2.49 -9.19 -16.69
CA VAL A 163 -2.94 -7.81 -16.80
C VAL A 163 -2.46 -7.28 -18.15
N GLY A 164 -3.38 -6.89 -19.01
CA GLY A 164 -3.12 -6.35 -20.35
C GLY A 164 -3.12 -4.83 -20.37
N ASN A 165 -2.82 -4.26 -21.55
CA ASN A 165 -2.85 -2.81 -21.82
C ASN A 165 -2.02 -1.99 -20.83
N VAL A 166 -0.80 -2.45 -20.57
CA VAL A 166 0.20 -1.75 -19.77
C VAL A 166 1.38 -1.37 -20.67
N ASP A 167 1.96 -0.20 -20.45
CA ASP A 167 3.07 0.30 -21.26
C ASP A 167 4.41 -0.26 -20.78
N LEU A 168 4.54 -0.51 -19.47
CA LEU A 168 5.76 -1.03 -18.86
C LEU A 168 5.45 -2.05 -17.76
N ASP A 169 5.88 -3.29 -17.94
CA ASP A 169 5.72 -4.36 -16.94
C ASP A 169 7.00 -4.56 -16.12
N LEU A 170 6.93 -4.10 -14.86
CA LEU A 170 7.99 -4.22 -13.86
C LEU A 170 7.68 -5.26 -12.78
N THR A 171 6.69 -6.12 -12.97
CA THR A 171 6.36 -7.17 -12.01
C THR A 171 7.57 -8.08 -11.78
N ASN A 172 7.88 -8.33 -10.50
CA ASN A 172 9.06 -9.10 -10.08
C ASN A 172 10.43 -8.55 -10.58
N LYS A 173 10.49 -7.31 -11.08
CA LYS A 173 11.70 -6.71 -11.67
C LYS A 173 12.21 -5.47 -10.92
N THR A 174 11.61 -5.15 -9.78
CA THR A 174 11.98 -3.99 -8.96
C THR A 174 12.46 -4.42 -7.59
N SER A 175 13.47 -3.73 -7.07
CA SER A 175 13.72 -3.71 -5.62
C SER A 175 12.62 -2.95 -4.88
N VAL A 176 12.62 -3.00 -3.55
CA VAL A 176 11.71 -2.19 -2.73
C VAL A 176 12.02 -0.71 -2.92
N CYS A 177 13.30 -0.31 -2.93
CA CYS A 177 13.69 1.08 -3.17
C CYS A 177 13.19 1.59 -4.52
N GLN A 178 13.35 0.81 -5.60
CA GLN A 178 12.85 1.17 -6.93
C GLN A 178 11.31 1.30 -6.97
N LEU A 179 10.59 0.44 -6.25
CA LEU A 179 9.14 0.56 -6.09
C LEU A 179 8.75 1.86 -5.36
N MET A 180 9.49 2.23 -4.31
CA MET A 180 9.26 3.48 -3.58
C MET A 180 9.64 4.71 -4.40
N ASP A 181 10.71 4.65 -5.20
CA ASP A 181 11.09 5.71 -6.13
C ASP A 181 9.99 5.92 -7.20
N LEU A 182 9.44 4.83 -7.76
CA LEU A 182 8.29 4.90 -8.68
C LEU A 182 7.08 5.51 -8.00
N ALA A 183 6.77 5.07 -6.78
CA ALA A 183 5.64 5.57 -6.01
C ALA A 183 5.79 7.04 -5.63
N TYR A 184 7.02 7.50 -5.43
CA TYR A 184 7.34 8.89 -5.12
C TYR A 184 7.13 9.80 -6.34
N ILE A 185 7.46 9.34 -7.55
CA ILE A 185 7.36 10.17 -8.78
C ILE A 185 6.05 10.01 -9.55
N CYS A 186 5.27 8.95 -9.32
CA CYS A 186 4.04 8.73 -10.08
C CYS A 186 2.99 9.83 -9.83
N ASP A 187 2.09 10.01 -10.78
CA ASP A 187 0.96 10.93 -10.67
C ASP A 187 -0.22 10.28 -9.95
N ALA A 188 -0.42 8.97 -10.17
CA ALA A 188 -1.47 8.22 -9.50
C ALA A 188 -1.20 6.72 -9.38
N MET A 189 -2.05 6.05 -8.59
CA MET A 189 -2.01 4.60 -8.40
C MET A 189 -3.40 3.97 -8.58
N PHE A 190 -3.44 2.85 -9.28
CA PHE A 190 -4.64 2.03 -9.45
C PHE A 190 -4.39 0.59 -8.97
N GLY A 191 -5.29 0.07 -8.15
CA GLY A 191 -5.14 -1.26 -7.60
C GLY A 191 -6.36 -1.74 -6.82
N PHE A 192 -6.12 -2.59 -5.83
CA PHE A 192 -7.13 -3.06 -4.89
C PHE A 192 -6.55 -3.09 -3.47
N CYS A 193 -7.34 -3.50 -2.47
CA CYS A 193 -6.91 -3.50 -1.07
C CYS A 193 -5.64 -4.35 -0.83
N SER A 194 -4.48 -3.70 -0.71
CA SER A 194 -3.16 -4.32 -0.64
C SER A 194 -2.11 -3.34 -0.09
N PHE A 195 -0.82 -3.65 -0.25
CA PHE A 195 0.30 -2.76 0.07
C PHE A 195 0.25 -1.42 -0.67
N MET A 196 -0.44 -1.35 -1.81
CA MET A 196 -0.55 -0.13 -2.61
C MET A 196 -1.31 0.98 -1.90
N VAL A 197 -2.23 0.64 -0.97
CA VAL A 197 -2.97 1.65 -0.19
C VAL A 197 -2.01 2.50 0.66
N PRO A 198 -1.28 1.93 1.64
CA PRO A 198 -0.37 2.74 2.44
C PRO A 198 0.74 3.39 1.59
N MET A 199 1.15 2.76 0.48
CA MET A 199 2.14 3.33 -0.44
C MET A 199 1.64 4.62 -1.10
N ALA A 200 0.41 4.64 -1.58
CA ALA A 200 -0.20 5.84 -2.17
C ALA A 200 -0.39 6.94 -1.13
N GLU A 201 -0.92 6.57 0.04
CA GLU A 201 -1.26 7.54 1.09
C GLU A 201 -0.01 8.17 1.72
N GLN A 202 1.09 7.43 1.87
CA GLN A 202 2.33 7.99 2.41
C GLN A 202 2.96 9.08 1.55
N PHE A 203 2.63 9.10 0.26
CA PHE A 203 3.12 10.08 -0.72
C PHE A 203 2.02 11.01 -1.24
N ASP A 204 0.85 11.03 -0.60
CA ASP A 204 -0.30 11.86 -0.99
C ASP A 204 -0.67 11.72 -2.48
N LYS A 205 -0.49 10.53 -3.04
CA LYS A 205 -0.83 10.26 -4.43
C LYS A 205 -2.33 10.11 -4.61
N ARG A 206 -2.84 10.59 -5.75
CA ARG A 206 -4.18 10.27 -6.21
C ARG A 206 -4.25 8.75 -6.38
N ALA A 207 -5.22 8.10 -5.75
CA ALA A 207 -5.34 6.66 -5.86
C ALA A 207 -6.79 6.22 -6.00
N LEU A 208 -7.01 5.24 -6.88
CA LEU A 208 -8.30 4.59 -7.09
C LEU A 208 -8.16 3.09 -6.81
N PHE A 209 -8.94 2.60 -5.86
CA PHE A 209 -8.95 1.20 -5.48
C PHE A 209 -10.26 0.52 -5.87
N LEU A 210 -10.18 -0.51 -6.72
CA LEU A 210 -11.30 -1.39 -6.99
C LEU A 210 -11.48 -2.35 -5.80
N TRP A 211 -12.65 -2.31 -5.19
CA TRP A 211 -12.97 -3.07 -4.00
C TRP A 211 -13.92 -4.21 -4.31
N SER A 212 -13.64 -5.39 -3.75
CA SER A 212 -14.57 -6.51 -3.89
C SER A 212 -15.83 -6.30 -3.05
N ARG A 213 -17.00 -6.29 -3.69
CA ARG A 213 -18.28 -6.36 -2.98
C ARG A 213 -18.39 -7.65 -2.20
N LYS A 214 -17.93 -8.77 -2.78
CA LYS A 214 -17.99 -10.09 -2.16
C LYS A 214 -17.31 -10.09 -0.79
N GLY A 215 -16.17 -9.42 -0.65
CA GLY A 215 -15.43 -9.29 0.59
C GLY A 215 -16.27 -8.70 1.73
N THR A 216 -17.09 -7.69 1.43
CA THR A 216 -17.99 -7.05 2.44
C THR A 216 -19.10 -7.96 2.94
N LYS A 217 -19.43 -9.01 2.18
CA LYS A 217 -20.46 -10.02 2.49
C LYS A 217 -19.85 -11.34 3.00
N SER A 218 -18.53 -11.36 3.27
CA SER A 218 -17.83 -12.57 3.71
C SER A 218 -18.37 -13.10 5.04
N GLN A 219 -18.45 -14.43 5.16
CA GLN A 219 -18.73 -15.11 6.43
C GLN A 219 -17.57 -14.97 7.43
N LYS A 220 -16.35 -14.69 6.94
CA LYS A 220 -15.18 -14.49 7.79
C LYS A 220 -15.21 -13.08 8.38
N ARG A 221 -15.35 -12.98 9.71
CA ARG A 221 -15.45 -11.69 10.42
C ARG A 221 -14.32 -10.71 10.09
N TYR A 222 -13.10 -11.20 9.95
CA TYR A 222 -11.95 -10.36 9.61
C TYR A 222 -12.06 -9.77 8.19
N ILE A 223 -12.51 -10.57 7.22
CA ILE A 223 -12.60 -10.17 5.81
C ILE A 223 -13.70 -9.11 5.62
N LYS A 224 -14.88 -9.32 6.20
CA LYS A 224 -16.00 -8.35 6.09
C LYS A 224 -15.69 -6.97 6.70
N GLN A 225 -14.67 -6.87 7.54
CA GLN A 225 -14.24 -5.60 8.14
C GLN A 225 -13.23 -4.83 7.27
N ILE A 226 -12.71 -5.44 6.21
CA ILE A 226 -11.82 -4.79 5.24
C ILE A 226 -12.71 -4.01 4.25
N THR A 227 -13.17 -2.86 4.69
CA THR A 227 -14.00 -1.93 3.91
C THR A 227 -13.20 -0.67 3.58
N PRO A 228 -13.53 0.08 2.51
CA PRO A 228 -12.83 1.33 2.20
C PRO A 228 -12.77 2.28 3.39
N LYS A 229 -13.89 2.51 4.07
CA LYS A 229 -13.96 3.36 5.28
C LYS A 229 -12.99 2.92 6.38
N LYS A 230 -12.77 1.61 6.55
CA LYS A 230 -11.86 1.10 7.57
C LYS A 230 -10.40 1.18 7.14
N ILE A 231 -10.11 1.10 5.84
CA ILE A 231 -8.74 0.96 5.34
C ILE A 231 -8.14 2.30 4.93
N LEU A 232 -8.88 3.11 4.18
CA LEU A 232 -8.38 4.38 3.65
C LEU A 232 -8.27 5.41 4.78
N HIS A 233 -7.12 6.05 4.86
CA HIS A 233 -6.82 7.08 5.84
C HIS A 233 -6.89 8.48 5.24
N LYS A 234 -6.45 8.66 3.98
CA LYS A 234 -6.38 9.96 3.33
C LYS A 234 -7.43 10.15 2.25
N SER A 235 -7.87 11.39 2.06
CA SER A 235 -8.84 11.78 1.02
C SER A 235 -8.28 11.72 -0.41
N THR A 236 -6.96 11.57 -0.57
CA THR A 236 -6.33 11.34 -1.88
C THR A 236 -6.63 9.94 -2.43
N SER A 237 -7.06 9.02 -1.57
CA SER A 237 -7.48 7.66 -1.93
C SER A 237 -9.00 7.57 -2.06
N GLN A 238 -9.45 7.01 -3.17
CA GLN A 238 -10.85 6.72 -3.45
C GLN A 238 -11.04 5.22 -3.66
N ALA A 239 -12.26 4.75 -3.45
CA ALA A 239 -12.62 3.37 -3.74
C ALA A 239 -13.98 3.28 -4.43
N VAL A 240 -14.07 2.36 -5.37
CA VAL A 240 -15.31 1.96 -6.05
C VAL A 240 -15.46 0.45 -5.90
N PHE A 241 -16.69 -0.04 -5.93
CA PHE A 241 -16.94 -1.48 -5.84
C PHE A 241 -16.98 -2.11 -7.23
N ASP A 242 -16.55 -3.38 -7.31
CA ASP A 242 -16.54 -4.16 -8.54
C ASP A 242 -17.92 -4.46 -9.14
N ASP A 243 -18.98 -4.34 -8.33
CA ASP A 243 -20.38 -4.44 -8.76
C ASP A 243 -21.04 -3.10 -9.09
N ASP A 244 -20.33 -1.99 -8.91
CA ASP A 244 -20.86 -0.66 -9.20
C ASP A 244 -20.80 -0.37 -10.71
N PRO A 245 -21.94 -0.17 -11.39
CA PRO A 245 -21.97 0.17 -12.81
C PRO A 245 -21.13 1.41 -13.16
N GLU A 246 -21.00 2.33 -12.21
CA GLU A 246 -20.30 3.61 -12.35
C GLU A 246 -18.77 3.51 -12.26
N ALA A 247 -18.23 2.36 -11.83
CA ALA A 247 -16.79 2.24 -11.58
C ALA A 247 -15.92 2.59 -12.80
N LEU A 248 -16.38 2.30 -14.04
CA LEU A 248 -15.64 2.67 -15.25
C LEU A 248 -15.57 4.19 -15.45
N ARG A 249 -16.67 4.91 -15.19
CA ARG A 249 -16.71 6.37 -15.32
C ARG A 249 -15.73 7.06 -14.38
N VAL A 250 -15.52 6.49 -13.19
CA VAL A 250 -14.53 6.99 -12.23
C VAL A 250 -13.10 6.77 -12.73
N ALA A 251 -12.82 5.66 -13.43
CA ALA A 251 -11.49 5.36 -13.96
C ALA A 251 -11.06 6.36 -15.07
N GLU A 252 -12.00 6.84 -15.89
CA GLU A 252 -11.72 7.82 -16.93
C GLU A 252 -11.29 9.19 -16.38
N SER A 253 -11.76 9.55 -15.18
CA SER A 253 -11.60 10.90 -14.63
C SER A 253 -10.70 11.00 -13.39
N PHE A 254 -10.11 9.89 -12.90
CA PHE A 254 -9.36 9.94 -11.64
C PHE A 254 -7.92 10.46 -11.77
N LEU A 255 -7.40 10.57 -13.00
CA LEU A 255 -6.13 11.21 -13.33
C LEU A 255 -6.27 12.72 -13.55
#